data_AF-A0A147IU80-F1
#
_entry.id   AF-A0A147IU80-F1
#
_cell.length_a   1.000
_cell.length_b   1.000
_cell.length_c   1.000
_cell.angle_alpha   90.00
_cell.angle_beta   90.00
_cell.angle_gamma   90.00
#
_symmetry.space_group_name_H-M   'P 1'
#
loop_
_entity.id
_entity.type
_entity.pdbx_description
1 polymer ?
#
loop_
_entity_poly.entity_id
_entity_poly.type
_entity_poly.pdbx_seq_one_letter_code
_entity_poly.pdbx_strand_id
1 'polypeptide(L)'
;MPKSVHAEGGWIYLFGSFSNPDKCATSDVLIINAANSEELARMTSMAITAKTTGKPLSIWVDGCQSVPWFPNAPKAYAMAMGDR
;
A
#
# COMPACT_ATOMS: atom_id res chain seq x y z
N MET A 1 6.38 5.78 3.91
CA MET A 1 7.08 4.50 4.13
C MET A 1 6.19 3.55 4.95
N PRO A 2 6.14 2.25 4.63
CA PRO A 2 5.33 1.28 5.40
C PRO A 2 5.91 1.06 6.80
N LYS A 3 5.06 1.18 7.82
CA LYS A 3 5.38 0.87 9.23
C LYS A 3 4.93 -0.54 9.61
N SER A 4 3.81 -1.01 9.06
CA SER A 4 3.35 -2.40 9.20
C SER A 4 2.60 -2.87 7.96
N VAL A 5 2.49 -4.19 7.85
CA VAL A 5 1.74 -4.89 6.79
C VAL A 5 0.71 -5.75 7.49
N HIS A 6 -0.54 -5.70 7.03
CA HIS A 6 -1.68 -6.42 7.61
C HIS A 6 -2.47 -7.10 6.51
N ALA A 7 -2.99 -8.30 6.77
CA ALA A 7 -3.81 -9.07 5.85
C ALA A 7 -5.18 -9.33 6.47
N GLU A 8 -6.25 -8.93 5.79
CA GLU A 8 -7.63 -9.13 6.26
C GLU A 8 -8.61 -9.14 5.09
N GLY A 9 -9.62 -10.01 5.12
CA GLY A 9 -10.67 -10.05 4.11
C GLY A 9 -10.20 -10.27 2.66
N GLY A 10 -9.04 -10.92 2.46
CA GLY A 10 -8.45 -11.13 1.13
C GLY A 10 -7.63 -9.95 0.59
N TRP A 11 -7.47 -8.89 1.39
CA TRP A 11 -6.69 -7.70 1.03
C TRP A 11 -5.42 -7.59 1.85
N ILE A 12 -4.41 -6.94 1.27
CA ILE A 12 -3.20 -6.56 1.97
C ILE A 12 -3.20 -5.04 2.18
N TYR A 13 -2.99 -4.63 3.41
CA TYR A 13 -2.97 -3.24 3.85
C TYR A 13 -1.58 -2.87 4.34
N LEU A 14 -1.09 -1.71 3.92
CA LEU A 14 0.12 -1.10 4.46
C LEU A 14 -0.30 0.05 5.37
N PHE A 15 0.18 0.06 6.61
CA PHE A 15 0.02 1.20 7.51
C PHE A 15 1.28 2.07 7.45
N GLY A 16 1.11 3.38 7.45
CA GLY A 16 2.23 4.30 7.31
C GLY A 16 1.75 5.73 7.10
N SER A 17 2.44 6.43 6.20
CA SER A 17 1.99 7.72 5.66
C SER A 17 2.30 7.68 4.17
N PHE A 18 1.26 7.86 3.37
CA PHE A 18 1.28 7.66 1.92
C PHE A 18 0.72 8.89 1.20
N SER A 19 1.09 9.03 -0.07
CA SER A 19 0.51 10.04 -0.95
C SER A 19 -0.99 9.77 -1.14
N ASN A 20 -1.80 10.83 -1.14
CA ASN A 20 -3.25 10.76 -1.27
C ASN A 20 -3.76 11.82 -2.29
N PRO A 21 -3.38 11.69 -3.58
CA PRO A 21 -3.73 12.67 -4.61
C PRO A 21 -5.25 12.75 -4.85
N ASP A 22 -5.95 11.63 -4.70
CA ASP A 22 -7.39 11.52 -4.94
C ASP A 22 -8.25 11.87 -3.72
N LYS A 23 -7.64 12.39 -2.64
CA LYS A 23 -8.31 12.87 -1.42
C LYS A 23 -9.21 11.83 -0.74
N CYS A 24 -8.74 10.59 -0.64
CA CYS A 24 -9.35 9.55 0.17
C CYS A 24 -9.41 9.95 1.65
N ALA A 25 -10.29 9.32 2.42
CA ALA A 25 -10.59 9.68 3.80
C ALA A 25 -9.40 9.52 4.76
N THR A 26 -8.43 8.66 4.46
CA THR A 26 -7.18 8.54 5.21
C THR A 26 -5.96 8.45 4.28
N SER A 27 -4.81 8.94 4.75
CA SER A 27 -3.49 8.73 4.14
C SER A 27 -2.60 7.77 4.94
N ASP A 28 -3.13 7.25 6.05
CA ASP A 28 -2.36 6.42 6.98
C ASP A 28 -2.39 4.93 6.63
N VAL A 29 -3.27 4.57 5.69
CA VAL A 29 -3.46 3.21 5.16
C VAL A 29 -3.35 3.26 3.65
N LEU A 30 -2.77 2.22 3.06
CA LEU A 30 -2.73 1.97 1.63
C LEU A 30 -3.18 0.53 1.38
N ILE A 31 -4.05 0.30 0.40
CA ILE A 31 -4.46 -1.05 0.00
C ILE A 31 -3.62 -1.49 -1.19
N ILE A 32 -3.09 -2.71 -1.18
CA ILE A 32 -2.50 -3.32 -2.38
C ILE A 32 -3.62 -3.87 -3.25
N ASN A 33 -3.78 -3.30 -4.44
CA ASN A 33 -4.73 -3.71 -5.46
C ASN A 33 -3.97 -4.22 -6.70
N ALA A 34 -3.38 -5.40 -6.56
CA ALA A 34 -2.58 -6.04 -7.61
C ALA A 34 -3.48 -6.67 -8.70
N ALA A 35 -2.99 -6.75 -9.94
CA ALA A 35 -3.77 -7.31 -11.05
C ALA A 35 -3.90 -8.84 -10.99
N ASN A 36 -2.98 -9.53 -10.31
CA ASN A 36 -2.96 -10.99 -10.14
C ASN A 36 -2.16 -11.40 -8.89
N SER A 37 -2.14 -12.70 -8.60
CA SER A 37 -1.48 -13.26 -7.40
C SER A 37 0.05 -13.10 -7.40
N GLU A 38 0.68 -13.15 -8.57
CA GLU A 38 2.14 -12.96 -8.68
C GLU A 38 2.51 -11.51 -8.37
N GLU A 39 1.75 -10.56 -8.91
CA GLU A 39 1.93 -9.15 -8.61
C GLU A 39 1.62 -8.84 -7.14
N LEU A 40 0.58 -9.46 -6.57
CA LEU A 40 0.27 -9.33 -5.14
C LEU A 40 1.45 -9.79 -4.28
N ALA A 41 2.03 -10.94 -4.58
CA ALA A 41 3.20 -11.47 -3.88
C ALA A 41 4.39 -10.51 -4.01
N ARG A 42 4.71 -10.07 -5.23
CA ARG A 42 5.80 -9.11 -5.51
C ARG A 42 5.62 -7.81 -4.73
N MET A 43 4.46 -7.19 -4.83
CA MET A 43 4.11 -5.94 -4.14
C MET A 43 4.21 -6.10 -2.63
N THR A 44 3.69 -7.20 -2.08
CA THR A 44 3.75 -7.50 -0.65
C THR A 44 5.20 -7.70 -0.18
N SER A 45 6.01 -8.45 -0.93
CA SER A 45 7.43 -8.65 -0.63
C SER A 45 8.20 -7.33 -0.62
N MET A 46 7.91 -6.43 -1.55
CA MET A 46 8.51 -5.09 -1.58
C MET A 46 8.09 -4.25 -0.39
N ALA A 47 6.81 -4.28 0.00
CA ALA A 47 6.32 -3.58 1.18
C ALA A 47 6.99 -4.06 2.48
N ILE A 48 7.13 -5.38 2.64
CA ILE A 48 7.85 -5.98 3.76
C ILE A 48 9.32 -5.58 3.73
N THR A 49 9.97 -5.64 2.56
CA THR A 49 11.39 -5.27 2.40
C THR A 49 11.63 -3.80 2.72
N ALA A 50 10.77 -2.90 2.25
CA ALA A 50 10.85 -1.47 2.57
C ALA A 50 10.68 -1.22 4.07
N LYS A 51 9.73 -1.89 4.72
CA LYS A 51 9.53 -1.82 6.17
C LYS A 51 10.78 -2.29 6.93
N THR A 52 11.39 -3.42 6.53
CA THR A 52 12.54 -4.00 7.24
C THR A 52 13.83 -3.23 7.01
N THR A 53 14.02 -2.70 5.80
CA THR A 53 15.25 -1.98 5.42
C THR A 53 15.17 -0.47 5.69
N GLY A 54 13.97 0.07 5.94
CA GLY A 54 13.74 1.52 6.02
C GLY A 54 13.89 2.24 4.68
N LYS A 55 14.01 1.51 3.56
CA LYS A 55 14.07 2.12 2.23
C LYS A 55 12.70 2.64 1.79
N PRO A 56 12.63 3.75 1.06
CA PRO A 56 11.35 4.23 0.54
C PRO A 56 10.79 3.33 -0.56
N LEU A 57 9.49 3.47 -0.78
CA LEU A 57 8.79 2.91 -1.93
C LEU A 57 8.28 4.05 -2.80
N SER A 58 8.44 3.91 -4.10
CA SER A 58 7.63 4.62 -5.08
C SER A 58 6.32 3.86 -5.23
N ILE A 59 5.20 4.55 -5.03
CA ILE A 59 3.86 3.97 -5.01
C ILE A 59 3.01 4.74 -6.02
N TRP A 60 2.35 4.00 -6.91
CA TRP A 60 1.35 4.55 -7.82
C TRP A 60 -0.03 4.12 -7.33
N VAL A 61 -0.90 5.11 -7.15
CA VAL A 61 -2.25 4.93 -6.62
C VAL A 61 -3.29 5.35 -7.66
N ASP A 62 -4.45 4.70 -7.64
CA ASP A 62 -5.58 5.04 -8.51
C ASP A 62 -6.90 5.15 -7.74
N GLY A 63 -7.19 6.28 -7.11
CA GLY A 63 -8.46 6.46 -6.41
C GLY A 63 -8.56 5.73 -5.07
N CYS A 64 -9.79 5.60 -4.58
CA CYS A 64 -10.09 5.22 -3.20
C CYS A 64 -10.85 3.90 -3.12
N GLN A 65 -10.56 3.12 -2.08
CA GLN A 65 -11.24 1.86 -1.80
C GLN A 65 -11.55 1.73 -0.31
N SER A 66 -12.70 1.13 0.02
CA SER A 66 -13.14 0.95 1.39
C SER A 66 -12.21 0.04 2.19
N VAL A 67 -12.01 0.38 3.46
CA VAL A 67 -11.19 -0.40 4.42
C VAL A 67 -11.98 -0.63 5.71
N PRO A 68 -11.63 -1.62 6.55
CA PRO A 68 -12.42 -1.93 7.74
C PRO A 68 -12.49 -0.82 8.79
N TRP A 69 -11.47 0.06 8.87
CA TRP A 69 -11.30 1.02 9.98
C TRP A 69 -11.57 2.48 9.59
N PHE A 70 -11.66 2.77 8.29
CA PHE A 70 -11.85 4.12 7.74
C PHE A 70 -12.81 4.05 6.54
N PRO A 71 -13.51 5.14 6.17
CA PRO A 71 -14.43 5.12 5.03
C PRO A 71 -13.79 4.62 3.73
N ASN A 72 -12.58 5.10 3.42
CA ASN A 72 -11.76 4.62 2.32
C ASN A 72 -10.29 5.05 2.47
N ALA A 73 -9.40 4.35 1.77
CA ALA A 73 -7.97 4.61 1.68
C ALA A 73 -7.52 4.54 0.20
N PRO A 74 -6.37 5.14 -0.16
CA PRO A 74 -5.80 5.01 -1.50
C PRO A 74 -5.48 3.54 -1.82
N LYS A 75 -5.77 3.13 -3.06
CA LYS A 75 -5.38 1.81 -3.55
C LYS A 75 -4.15 1.92 -4.47
N ALA A 76 -3.13 1.13 -4.18
CA ALA A 76 -1.92 1.04 -4.98
C ALA A 76 -2.05 -0.07 -6.02
N TYR A 77 -1.85 0.28 -7.28
CA TYR A 77 -1.82 -0.69 -8.39
C TYR A 77 -0.39 -1.03 -8.83
N ALA A 78 0.61 -0.24 -8.44
CA ALA A 78 2.01 -0.53 -8.71
C ALA A 78 2.94 0.01 -7.62
N MET A 79 4.08 -0.66 -7.42
CA MET A 79 5.13 -0.23 -6.49
C MET A 79 6.53 -0.53 -7.06
N ALA A 80 7.50 0.31 -6.69
CA ALA A 80 8.93 0.13 -6.96
C ALA A 80 9.73 0.44 -5.69
N MET A 81 10.87 -0.25 -5.50
CA MET A 81 11.81 0.13 -4.44
C MET A 81 12.43 1.48 -4.82
N GLY A 82 12.47 2.41 -3.89
CA GLY A 82 13.14 3.70 -4.10
C GLY A 82 14.66 3.56 -3.98
N ASP A 83 15.38 4.37 -4.75
CA ASP A 83 16.86 4.36 -4.84
C ASP A 83 17.56 5.29 -3.84
N ARG A 84 16.85 5.93 -2.90
CA ARG A 84 17.44 6.92 -1.98
C ARG A 84 17.00 6.74 -0.55
#